data_AF-A0A965ACA6-F1
#
_entry.id   AF-A0A965ACA6-F1
#
_cell.length_a   1.000
_cell.length_b   1.000
_cell.length_c   1.000
_cell.angle_alpha   90.00
_cell.angle_beta   90.00
_cell.angle_gamma   90.00
#
_symmetry.space_group_name_H-M   'P 1'
#
loop_
_entity.id
_entity.type
_entity.pdbx_description
1 polymer ?
#
loop_
_entity_poly.entity_id
_entity_poly.type
_entity_poly.pdbx_seq_one_letter_code
_entity_poly.pdbx_strand_id
1 'polypeptide(L)'
;MTSVLGISAFYHDSAAAIIVDGKIIAAAQEERFTRKKHDASYPKHAINYVLKEAGLKLSEVDHVVFYEKPFLKFERLLETYIGFSPSGFKSFSTSMPLWLSEKLFQKKMLYDALKEQDNNFNDIKKINFSEHHLSHAASAFFSSPYDEAIILTLDGVGEWATTTVSLGKNNKISILKEIHFPHSLGL
;
A
#
# COMPACT_ATOMS: atom_id res chain seq x y z
N MET A 1 1.84 -23.64 6.11
CA MET A 1 2.25 -22.35 6.67
C MET A 1 2.29 -21.38 5.51
N THR A 2 1.49 -20.33 5.55
CA THR A 2 1.46 -19.26 4.54
C THR A 2 1.84 -17.96 5.21
N SER A 3 2.87 -17.31 4.68
CA SER A 3 3.46 -16.08 5.21
C SER A 3 3.28 -14.93 4.22
N VAL A 4 2.76 -13.81 4.71
CA VAL A 4 2.46 -12.62 3.91
C VAL A 4 3.11 -11.40 4.54
N LEU A 5 4.05 -10.79 3.82
CA LEU A 5 4.70 -9.53 4.18
C LEU A 5 3.96 -8.36 3.52
N GLY A 6 3.26 -7.55 4.31
CA GLY A 6 2.68 -6.28 3.87
C GLY A 6 3.71 -5.15 3.94
N ILE A 7 3.77 -4.32 2.90
CA ILE A 7 4.70 -3.18 2.82
C ILE A 7 3.95 -1.91 2.43
N SER A 8 4.21 -0.82 3.19
CA SER A 8 3.91 0.56 2.83
C SER A 8 5.21 1.33 2.63
N ALA A 9 5.37 2.05 1.52
CA ALA A 9 6.57 2.81 1.18
C ALA A 9 6.32 3.86 0.08
N PHE A 10 7.33 4.71 -0.18
CA PHE A 10 7.45 5.63 -1.32
C PHE A 10 6.39 6.75 -1.38
N TYR A 11 5.84 7.15 -0.23
CA TYR A 11 4.97 8.33 -0.16
C TYR A 11 5.03 9.00 1.22
N HIS A 12 4.48 8.35 2.25
CA HIS A 12 4.59 8.69 3.66
C HIS A 12 4.25 7.46 4.50
N ASP A 13 4.57 7.52 5.80
CA ASP A 13 4.24 6.49 6.79
C ASP A 13 4.64 5.08 6.35
N SER A 14 5.90 4.93 5.93
CA SER A 14 6.43 3.62 5.54
C SER A 14 6.42 2.65 6.72
N ALA A 15 6.04 1.41 6.43
CA ALA A 15 5.75 0.40 7.44
C ALA A 15 5.83 -1.01 6.85
N ALA A 16 5.99 -1.98 7.74
CA ALA A 16 5.90 -3.39 7.40
C ALA A 16 5.04 -4.15 8.42
N ALA A 17 4.34 -5.18 7.94
CA ALA A 17 3.59 -6.11 8.77
C ALA A 17 3.78 -7.54 8.24
N ILE A 18 3.88 -8.53 9.12
CA ILE A 18 3.98 -9.94 8.74
C ILE A 18 2.80 -10.71 9.33
N ILE A 19 2.11 -11.44 8.46
CA ILE A 19 1.00 -12.32 8.81
C ILE A 19 1.42 -13.76 8.50
N VAL A 20 1.18 -14.67 9.43
CA VAL A 20 1.46 -16.09 9.28
C VAL A 20 0.20 -16.87 9.62
N ASP A 21 -0.30 -17.66 8.68
CA ASP A 21 -1.51 -18.49 8.82
C ASP A 21 -2.70 -17.69 9.40
N GLY A 22 -2.89 -16.47 8.90
CA GLY A 22 -3.97 -15.56 9.30
C GLY A 22 -3.73 -14.81 10.62
N LYS A 23 -2.61 -15.01 11.30
CA LYS A 23 -2.26 -14.30 12.53
C LYS A 23 -1.26 -13.19 12.26
N ILE A 24 -1.54 -11.99 12.75
CA ILE A 24 -0.58 -10.88 12.75
C ILE A 24 0.51 -11.23 13.76
N ILE A 25 1.74 -11.45 13.29
CA ILE A 25 2.87 -11.76 14.18
C ILE A 25 3.55 -10.49 14.64
N ALA A 26 3.77 -9.54 13.72
CA ALA A 26 4.37 -8.25 14.03
C ALA A 26 3.99 -7.18 12.99
N ALA A 27 3.97 -5.92 13.44
CA ALA A 27 3.82 -4.75 12.58
C ALA A 27 4.63 -3.57 13.16
N ALA A 28 5.30 -2.80 12.31
CA ALA A 28 6.08 -1.65 12.73
C ALA A 28 6.14 -0.56 11.65
N GLN A 29 6.23 0.69 12.09
CA GLN A 29 6.47 1.85 11.23
C GLN A 29 7.97 2.19 11.20
N GLU A 30 8.49 2.56 10.03
CA GLU A 30 9.90 2.84 9.82
C GLU A 30 10.39 4.03 10.64
N GLU A 31 9.53 5.05 10.82
CA GLU A 31 9.84 6.26 11.60
C GLU A 31 10.22 5.96 13.06
N ARG A 32 9.78 4.81 13.61
CA ARG A 32 10.17 4.38 14.96
C ARG A 32 11.66 4.07 15.05
N PHE A 33 12.24 3.57 13.95
CA PHE A 33 13.66 3.22 13.84
C PHE A 33 14.50 4.39 13.31
N THR A 34 14.06 5.04 12.23
CA THR A 34 14.84 6.11 11.57
C THR A 34 14.78 7.44 12.31
N ARG A 35 13.77 7.61 13.18
CA ARG A 35 13.46 8.85 13.90
C ARG A 35 13.12 10.02 12.97
N LYS A 36 12.85 9.74 11.69
CA LYS A 36 12.34 10.69 10.71
C LYS A 36 10.83 10.56 10.68
N LYS A 37 10.13 11.59 11.15
CA LYS A 37 8.67 11.61 11.18
C LYS A 37 8.11 11.46 9.75
N HIS A 38 7.10 10.62 9.58
CA HIS A 38 6.47 10.32 8.28
C HIS A 38 7.46 9.82 7.23
N ASP A 39 8.43 8.99 7.64
CA ASP A 39 9.42 8.46 6.72
C ASP A 39 8.76 7.82 5.50
N ALA A 40 9.13 8.30 4.32
CA ALA A 40 8.58 7.85 3.04
C ALA A 40 9.47 6.77 2.38
N SER A 41 10.65 6.50 2.93
CA SER A 41 11.63 5.60 2.34
C SER A 41 11.19 4.13 2.40
N TYR A 42 11.93 3.27 1.70
CA TYR A 42 11.76 1.83 1.81
C TYR A 42 11.96 1.36 3.26
N PRO A 43 11.01 0.62 3.86
CA PRO A 43 10.97 0.36 5.30
C PRO A 43 11.91 -0.80 5.72
N LYS A 44 13.23 -0.60 5.50
CA LYS A 44 14.25 -1.63 5.73
C LYS A 44 14.27 -2.10 7.18
N HIS A 45 14.19 -1.19 8.15
CA HIS A 45 14.26 -1.54 9.56
C HIS A 45 12.98 -2.25 10.02
N ALA A 46 11.81 -1.77 9.60
CA ALA A 46 10.54 -2.41 9.91
C ALA A 46 10.46 -3.82 9.31
N ILE A 47 10.89 -4.03 8.05
CA ILE A 47 10.93 -5.36 7.42
C ILE A 47 11.84 -6.30 8.21
N ASN A 48 13.05 -5.87 8.58
CA ASN A 48 13.97 -6.68 9.38
C ASN A 48 13.36 -7.04 10.75
N TYR A 49 12.69 -6.08 11.39
CA TYR A 49 12.04 -6.30 12.67
C TYR A 49 10.93 -7.35 12.57
N VAL A 50 9.99 -7.20 11.64
CA VAL A 50 8.85 -8.14 11.53
C VAL A 50 9.31 -9.54 11.13
N LEU A 51 10.29 -9.66 10.24
CA LEU A 51 10.87 -10.94 9.85
C LEU A 51 11.57 -11.64 11.04
N LYS A 52 12.29 -10.87 11.86
CA LYS A 52 12.91 -11.38 13.08
C LYS A 52 11.88 -11.91 14.07
N GLU A 53 10.80 -11.17 14.31
CA GLU A 53 9.70 -11.61 15.20
C GLU A 53 9.00 -12.88 14.67
N ALA A 54 8.87 -13.01 13.35
CA ALA A 54 8.32 -14.21 12.72
C ALA A 54 9.30 -15.40 12.65
N GLY A 55 10.59 -15.18 12.92
CA GLY A 55 11.63 -16.19 12.74
C GLY A 55 11.82 -16.62 11.29
N LEU A 56 11.54 -15.73 10.33
CA LEU A 56 11.61 -15.98 8.89
C LEU A 56 12.70 -15.14 8.23
N LYS A 57 13.30 -15.69 7.17
CA LYS A 57 14.09 -14.91 6.20
C LYS A 57 13.17 -14.34 5.14
N LEU A 58 13.59 -13.26 4.49
CA LEU A 58 12.80 -12.63 3.42
C LEU A 58 12.57 -13.59 2.25
N SER A 59 13.57 -14.39 1.89
CA SER A 59 13.47 -15.45 0.87
C SER A 59 12.44 -16.54 1.18
N GLU A 60 12.11 -16.76 2.46
CA GLU A 60 11.14 -17.77 2.93
C GLU A 60 9.69 -17.26 2.88
N VAL A 61 9.48 -15.94 2.72
CA VAL A 61 8.14 -15.35 2.63
C VAL A 61 7.43 -15.83 1.36
N ASP A 62 6.16 -16.24 1.46
CA ASP A 62 5.37 -16.72 0.32
C ASP A 62 4.87 -15.57 -0.56
N HIS A 63 4.38 -14.50 0.07
CA HIS A 63 3.83 -13.34 -0.62
C HIS A 63 4.30 -12.02 -0.01
N VAL A 64 4.64 -11.07 -0.88
CA VAL A 64 4.83 -9.66 -0.52
C VAL A 64 3.68 -8.86 -1.12
N VAL A 65 2.98 -8.08 -0.31
CA VAL A 65 1.82 -7.30 -0.75
C VAL A 65 2.07 -5.82 -0.52
N PHE A 66 1.92 -5.03 -1.57
CA PHE A 66 1.97 -3.58 -1.52
C PHE A 66 0.54 -3.00 -1.49
N TYR A 67 0.34 -1.94 -0.69
CA TYR A 67 -0.98 -1.46 -0.27
C TYR A 67 -1.84 -0.77 -1.34
N GLU A 68 -1.23 -0.27 -2.43
CA GLU A 68 -1.93 0.47 -3.49
C GLU A 68 -1.57 -0.05 -4.89
N LYS A 69 -2.49 0.09 -5.86
CA LYS A 69 -2.22 -0.23 -7.28
C LYS A 69 -1.60 0.98 -7.99
N PRO A 70 -0.33 0.91 -8.44
CA PRO A 70 0.35 2.09 -9.00
C PRO A 70 -0.30 2.63 -10.29
N PHE A 71 -0.85 1.75 -11.13
CA PHE A 71 -1.40 2.13 -12.44
C PHE A 71 -2.72 2.91 -12.34
N LEU A 72 -3.64 2.49 -11.46
CA LEU A 72 -4.91 3.18 -11.26
C LEU A 72 -4.69 4.58 -10.65
N LYS A 73 -3.73 4.70 -9.72
CA LYS A 73 -3.32 5.99 -9.17
C LYS A 73 -2.72 6.90 -10.23
N PHE A 74 -1.93 6.35 -11.15
CA PHE A 74 -1.36 7.08 -12.28
C PHE A 74 -2.45 7.60 -13.24
N GLU A 75 -3.43 6.75 -13.58
CA GLU A 75 -4.58 7.13 -14.42
C GLU A 75 -5.32 8.35 -13.86
N ARG A 76 -5.65 8.36 -12.55
CA ARG A 76 -6.27 9.53 -11.91
C ARG A 76 -5.47 10.80 -12.06
N LEU A 77 -4.16 10.73 -11.82
CA LEU A 77 -3.30 11.91 -11.93
C LEU A 77 -3.34 12.45 -13.36
N LEU A 78 -3.20 11.57 -14.35
CA LEU A 78 -3.25 11.93 -15.76
C LEU A 78 -4.58 12.59 -16.16
N GLU A 79 -5.71 11.98 -15.80
CA GLU A 79 -7.04 12.56 -16.08
C GLU A 79 -7.24 13.91 -15.40
N THR A 80 -6.81 14.05 -14.15
CA THR A 80 -6.91 15.31 -13.40
C THR A 80 -6.14 16.41 -14.13
N TYR A 81 -4.88 16.16 -14.50
CA TYR A 81 -4.06 17.17 -15.17
C TYR A 81 -4.60 17.55 -16.56
N ILE A 82 -5.13 16.60 -17.33
CA ILE A 82 -5.76 16.87 -18.64
C ILE A 82 -7.05 17.68 -18.46
N GLY A 83 -7.87 17.36 -17.44
CA GLY A 83 -9.12 18.04 -17.14
C GLY A 83 -8.95 19.53 -16.78
N PHE A 84 -7.77 19.93 -16.30
CA PHE A 84 -7.43 21.33 -15.99
C PHE A 84 -6.65 22.05 -17.10
N SER A 85 -6.57 21.49 -18.31
CA SER A 85 -5.96 22.15 -19.47
C SER A 85 -6.75 23.42 -19.86
N PRO A 86 -6.09 24.55 -20.19
CA PRO A 86 -4.65 24.72 -20.42
C PRO A 86 -3.82 25.10 -19.17
N SER A 87 -4.47 25.56 -18.10
CA SER A 87 -3.78 26.06 -16.89
C SER A 87 -2.97 24.98 -16.16
N GLY A 88 -3.39 23.71 -16.25
CA GLY A 88 -2.73 22.55 -15.64
C GLY A 88 -1.53 22.00 -16.43
N PHE A 89 -1.30 22.46 -17.67
CA PHE A 89 -0.31 21.87 -18.57
C PHE A 89 1.14 22.03 -18.09
N LYS A 90 1.44 23.16 -17.43
CA LYS A 90 2.78 23.40 -16.85
C LYS A 90 3.08 22.47 -15.67
N SER A 91 2.08 22.20 -14.83
CA SER A 91 2.21 21.24 -13.72
C SER A 91 2.26 19.80 -14.22
N PHE A 92 1.51 19.49 -15.28
CA PHE A 92 1.59 18.21 -15.99
C PHE A 92 2.97 17.96 -16.56
N SER A 93 3.53 18.88 -17.36
CA SER A 93 4.81 18.64 -18.05
C SER A 93 6.01 18.49 -17.11
N THR A 94 5.93 19.06 -15.90
CA THR A 94 6.96 18.96 -14.86
C THR A 94 6.78 17.73 -13.97
N SER A 95 5.55 17.40 -13.58
CA SER A 95 5.28 16.30 -12.65
C SER A 95 5.20 14.95 -13.36
N MET A 96 4.59 14.90 -14.55
CA MET A 96 4.29 13.66 -15.25
C MET A 96 5.52 12.78 -15.53
N PRO A 97 6.69 13.29 -15.96
CA PRO A 97 7.87 12.45 -16.18
C PRO A 97 8.39 11.76 -14.91
N LEU A 98 8.33 12.46 -13.76
CA LEU A 98 8.73 11.91 -12.46
C LEU A 98 7.75 10.83 -12.02
N TRP A 99 6.45 11.12 -12.06
CA TRP A 99 5.40 10.18 -11.70
C TRP A 99 5.36 8.94 -12.61
N LEU A 100 5.59 9.12 -13.91
CA LEU A 100 5.62 8.04 -14.90
C LEU A 100 6.77 7.06 -14.59
N SER A 101 7.96 7.57 -14.28
CA SER A 101 9.10 6.72 -13.93
C SER A 101 8.93 6.07 -12.56
N GLU A 102 8.52 6.79 -11.53
CA GLU A 102 8.40 6.23 -10.18
C GLU A 102 7.25 5.22 -10.05
N LYS A 103 6.08 5.49 -10.62
CA LYS A 103 4.89 4.62 -10.45
C LYS A 103 4.87 3.41 -11.39
N LEU A 104 5.29 3.55 -12.65
CA LEU A 104 5.34 2.40 -13.56
C LEU A 104 6.41 1.38 -13.16
N PHE A 105 7.50 1.83 -12.54
CA PHE A 105 8.58 0.95 -12.09
C PHE A 105 8.47 0.55 -10.61
N GLN A 106 7.39 0.86 -9.92
CA GLN A 106 7.25 0.63 -8.47
C GLN A 106 7.43 -0.85 -8.08
N LYS A 107 6.91 -1.80 -8.89
CA LYS A 107 7.14 -3.23 -8.68
C LYS A 107 8.62 -3.60 -8.77
N LYS A 108 9.32 -3.03 -9.76
CA LYS A 108 10.75 -3.26 -9.97
C LYS A 108 11.59 -2.62 -8.87
N MET A 109 11.29 -1.38 -8.49
CA MET A 109 11.97 -0.68 -7.39
C MET A 109 11.84 -1.45 -6.07
N LEU A 110 10.63 -1.94 -5.75
CA LEU A 110 10.40 -2.76 -4.57
C LEU A 110 11.18 -4.08 -4.65
N TYR A 111 11.17 -4.74 -5.80
CA TYR A 111 11.94 -5.98 -6.02
C TYR A 111 13.44 -5.75 -5.84
N ASP A 112 14.00 -4.70 -6.43
CA ASP A 112 15.42 -4.39 -6.36
C ASP A 112 15.83 -4.08 -4.89
N ALA A 113 15.00 -3.33 -4.15
CA ALA A 113 15.24 -3.05 -2.72
C ALA A 113 15.15 -4.31 -1.83
N LEU A 114 14.19 -5.20 -2.09
CA LEU A 114 14.05 -6.48 -1.38
C LEU A 114 15.26 -7.39 -1.67
N LYS A 115 15.72 -7.41 -2.92
CA LYS A 115 16.89 -8.18 -3.33
C LYS A 115 18.19 -7.65 -2.75
N GLU A 116 18.34 -6.34 -2.63
CA GLU A 116 19.47 -5.71 -1.93
C GLU A 116 19.50 -6.09 -0.44
N GLN A 117 18.33 -6.29 0.17
CA GLN A 117 18.20 -6.69 1.57
C GLN A 117 18.42 -8.20 1.80
N ASP A 118 17.96 -9.05 0.89
CA ASP A 118 18.24 -10.50 0.87
C ASP A 118 18.54 -10.96 -0.55
N ASN A 119 19.81 -11.27 -0.84
CA ASN A 119 20.27 -11.75 -2.14
C ASN A 119 19.57 -13.04 -2.60
N ASN A 120 18.94 -13.78 -1.70
CA ASN A 120 18.18 -15.00 -2.02
C ASN A 120 16.74 -14.71 -2.45
N PHE A 121 16.24 -13.48 -2.27
CA PHE A 121 14.94 -13.06 -2.78
C PHE A 121 15.02 -12.80 -4.30
N ASN A 122 14.70 -13.84 -5.09
CA ASN A 122 14.87 -13.83 -6.54
C ASN A 122 13.56 -14.01 -7.32
N ASP A 123 12.41 -14.02 -6.64
CA ASP A 123 11.11 -14.23 -7.29
C ASP A 123 10.23 -12.98 -7.21
N ILE A 124 10.26 -12.17 -8.27
CA ILE A 124 9.41 -10.99 -8.42
C ILE A 124 7.91 -11.32 -8.48
N LYS A 125 7.54 -12.58 -8.75
CA LYS A 125 6.12 -13.01 -8.79
C LYS A 125 5.51 -13.09 -7.40
N LYS A 126 6.33 -13.15 -6.34
CA LYS A 126 5.86 -13.07 -4.95
C LYS A 126 5.27 -11.69 -4.61
N ILE A 127 5.58 -10.65 -5.40
CA ILE A 127 5.09 -9.28 -5.19
C ILE A 127 3.72 -9.08 -5.84
N ASN A 128 2.73 -8.77 -5.01
CA ASN A 128 1.34 -8.50 -5.34
C ASN A 128 0.94 -7.09 -4.89
N PHE A 129 -0.16 -6.58 -5.45
CA PHE A 129 -0.69 -5.25 -5.15
C PHE A 129 -2.16 -5.35 -4.76
N SER A 130 -2.54 -4.61 -3.72
CA SER A 130 -3.92 -4.43 -3.27
C SER A 130 -4.44 -3.03 -3.63
N GLU A 131 -5.73 -2.81 -3.52
CA GLU A 131 -6.34 -1.48 -3.60
C GLU A 131 -6.18 -0.74 -2.28
N HIS A 132 -5.93 0.58 -2.33
CA HIS A 132 -5.64 1.40 -1.15
C HIS A 132 -6.77 1.38 -0.12
N HIS A 133 -8.00 1.66 -0.55
CA HIS A 133 -9.18 1.66 0.34
C HIS A 133 -9.56 0.26 0.81
N LEU A 134 -9.26 -0.78 0.02
CA LEU A 134 -9.43 -2.17 0.44
C LEU A 134 -8.42 -2.53 1.54
N SER A 135 -7.18 -2.05 1.44
CA SER A 135 -6.16 -2.23 2.47
C SER A 135 -6.56 -1.56 3.78
N HIS A 136 -7.11 -0.34 3.73
CA HIS A 136 -7.71 0.32 4.89
C HIS A 136 -8.86 -0.51 5.50
N ALA A 137 -9.83 -0.92 4.66
CA ALA A 137 -10.98 -1.69 5.12
C ALA A 137 -10.56 -3.03 5.75
N ALA A 138 -9.59 -3.72 5.14
CA ALA A 138 -9.03 -4.99 5.64
C ALA A 138 -8.35 -4.83 6.99
N SER A 139 -7.57 -3.78 7.18
CA SER A 139 -6.89 -3.52 8.46
C SER A 139 -7.88 -3.34 9.62
N ALA A 140 -9.05 -2.75 9.36
CA ALA A 140 -10.09 -2.54 10.37
C ALA A 140 -10.95 -3.80 10.57
N PHE A 141 -11.42 -4.41 9.49
CA PHE A 141 -12.37 -5.53 9.59
C PHE A 141 -11.73 -6.81 10.12
N PHE A 142 -10.58 -7.23 9.58
CA PHE A 142 -9.95 -8.49 9.98
C PHE A 142 -9.30 -8.45 11.36
N SER A 143 -9.10 -7.25 11.94
CA SER A 143 -8.68 -7.08 13.32
C SER A 143 -9.85 -6.86 14.29
N SER A 144 -11.08 -6.74 13.77
CA SER A 144 -12.29 -6.56 14.58
C SER A 144 -12.83 -7.90 15.09
N PRO A 145 -13.64 -7.91 16.16
CA PRO A 145 -14.25 -9.13 16.69
C PRO A 145 -15.51 -9.57 15.92
N TYR A 146 -15.84 -8.92 14.80
CA TYR A 146 -17.11 -9.13 14.09
C TYR A 146 -16.94 -10.02 12.87
N ASP A 147 -17.81 -11.03 12.75
CA ASP A 147 -17.88 -11.87 11.54
C ASP A 147 -18.56 -11.16 10.37
N GLU A 148 -19.35 -10.12 10.62
CA GLU A 148 -20.03 -9.30 9.61
C GLU A 148 -20.15 -7.86 10.08
N ALA A 149 -19.71 -6.90 9.25
CA ALA A 149 -19.75 -5.48 9.57
C ALA A 149 -19.79 -4.59 8.31
N ILE A 150 -20.42 -3.43 8.43
CA ILE A 150 -20.22 -2.33 7.49
C ILE A 150 -18.92 -1.60 7.86
N ILE A 151 -18.09 -1.36 6.86
CA ILE A 151 -16.79 -0.71 6.98
C ILE A 151 -16.89 0.62 6.25
N LEU A 152 -16.55 1.71 6.93
CA LEU A 152 -16.50 3.05 6.37
C LEU A 152 -15.05 3.53 6.35
N THR A 153 -14.50 3.73 5.15
CA THR A 153 -13.17 4.33 4.98
C THR A 153 -13.35 5.77 4.51
N LEU A 154 -12.84 6.73 5.28
CA LEU A 154 -12.80 8.16 4.94
C LEU A 154 -11.33 8.56 4.82
N ASP A 155 -10.88 8.94 3.63
CA ASP A 155 -9.48 9.26 3.36
C ASP A 155 -9.37 10.51 2.46
N GLY A 156 -8.16 11.08 2.36
CA GLY A 156 -7.86 12.17 1.45
C GLY A 156 -8.14 11.76 0.00
N VAL A 157 -7.35 10.82 -0.54
CA VAL A 157 -7.58 10.21 -1.86
C VAL A 157 -6.74 8.93 -2.02
N GLY A 158 -7.38 7.83 -2.42
CA GLY A 158 -6.71 6.60 -2.86
C GLY A 158 -6.36 6.63 -4.35
N GLU A 159 -6.71 5.55 -5.05
CA GLU A 159 -6.63 5.50 -6.52
C GLU A 159 -7.64 6.46 -7.16
N TRP A 160 -8.91 6.40 -6.75
CA TRP A 160 -10.00 7.29 -7.19
C TRP A 160 -10.95 7.63 -6.05
N ALA A 161 -11.23 6.65 -5.20
CA ALA A 161 -12.05 6.81 -4.02
C ALA A 161 -11.44 7.81 -3.01
N THR A 162 -12.32 8.59 -2.40
CA THR A 162 -12.07 9.44 -1.24
C THR A 162 -12.87 8.92 -0.04
N THR A 163 -13.97 8.21 -0.30
CA THR A 163 -14.76 7.52 0.71
C THR A 163 -15.28 6.20 0.14
N THR A 164 -15.17 5.12 0.91
CA THR A 164 -15.79 3.83 0.55
C THR A 164 -16.67 3.30 1.68
N VAL A 165 -17.79 2.69 1.29
CA VAL A 165 -18.65 1.87 2.15
C VAL A 165 -18.50 0.43 1.68
N SER A 166 -18.06 -0.46 2.56
CA SER A 166 -17.83 -1.87 2.24
C SER A 166 -18.59 -2.77 3.21
N LEU A 167 -18.99 -3.96 2.74
CA LEU A 167 -19.49 -5.04 3.57
C LEU A 167 -18.35 -6.04 3.81
N GLY A 168 -17.91 -6.16 5.05
CA GLY A 168 -17.07 -7.26 5.52
C GLY A 168 -17.95 -8.41 5.97
N LYS A 169 -17.72 -9.62 5.46
CA LYS A 169 -18.38 -10.85 5.92
C LYS A 169 -17.42 -12.03 5.86
N ASN A 170 -17.19 -12.68 7.00
CA ASN A 170 -16.21 -13.74 7.20
C ASN A 170 -14.81 -13.30 6.72
N ASN A 171 -14.32 -13.90 5.65
CA ASN A 171 -13.01 -13.63 5.06
C ASN A 171 -13.08 -12.77 3.78
N LYS A 172 -14.21 -12.08 3.53
CA LYS A 172 -14.42 -11.28 2.32
C LYS A 172 -14.80 -9.85 2.66
N ILE A 173 -14.33 -8.93 1.82
CA ILE A 173 -14.74 -7.53 1.82
C ILE A 173 -15.25 -7.20 0.42
N SER A 174 -16.41 -6.57 0.33
CA SER A 174 -17.00 -6.11 -0.92
C SER A 174 -17.34 -4.64 -0.82
N ILE A 175 -16.80 -3.82 -1.72
CA ILE A 175 -17.13 -2.40 -1.79
C ILE A 175 -18.56 -2.27 -2.32
N LEU A 176 -19.43 -1.61 -1.55
CA LEU A 176 -20.84 -1.38 -1.92
C LEU A 176 -21.03 -0.02 -2.58
N LYS A 177 -20.26 0.99 -2.16
CA LYS A 177 -20.36 2.36 -2.67
C LYS A 177 -19.07 3.13 -2.49
N GLU A 178 -18.80 4.01 -3.43
CA GLU A 178 -17.64 4.90 -3.42
C GLU A 178 -18.09 6.35 -3.67
N ILE A 179 -17.36 7.29 -3.08
CA ILE A 179 -17.32 8.69 -3.48
C ILE A 179 -15.94 8.91 -4.05
N HIS A 180 -15.88 9.57 -5.22
CA HIS A 180 -14.63 9.79 -5.92
C HIS A 180 -14.14 11.23 -5.77
N PHE A 181 -12.84 11.40 -5.92
CA PHE A 181 -12.20 12.69 -6.12
C PHE A 181 -12.96 13.50 -7.20
N PRO A 182 -13.20 14.81 -7.01
CA PRO A 182 -12.60 15.71 -6.01
C PRO A 182 -13.33 15.82 -4.67
N HIS A 183 -14.37 15.02 -4.43
CA HIS A 183 -15.21 15.16 -3.23
C HIS A 183 -14.61 14.41 -2.04
N SER A 184 -13.62 15.00 -1.38
CA SER A 184 -13.01 14.45 -0.16
C SER A 184 -13.38 15.27 1.06
N LEU A 185 -13.60 14.59 2.19
CA LEU A 185 -13.74 15.25 3.50
C LEU A 185 -12.38 15.54 4.15
N GLY A 186 -11.32 14.85 3.70
CA GLY A 186 -9.97 14.93 4.26
C GLY A 186 -9.03 15.87 3.51
N LEU A 187 -9.48 16.49 2.40
CA LEU A 187 -8.74 17.47 1.60
C LEU A 187 -9.37 18.86 1.69
#